data_AF-A0A7K6PN51-F1
#
_entry.id   AF-A0A7K6PN51-F1
#
_cell.length_a   1.000
_cell.length_b   1.000
_cell.length_c   1.000
_cell.angle_alpha   90.00
_cell.angle_beta   90.00
_cell.angle_gamma   90.00
#
_symmetry.space_group_name_H-M   'P 1'
#
loop_
_entity.id
_entity.type
_entity.pdbx_description
1 polymer ?
#
loop_
_entity_poly.entity_id
_entity_poly.type
_entity_poly.pdbx_seq_one_letter_code
_entity_poly.pdbx_strand_id
1 'polypeptide(L)'
;LSSYKFPSLKHCVTGGEALNPEVLAKWKIQTGLDIHEGYGQTETVAICANMKGMKIKPGSLGKAVPPYDVQIVDDRGAAVPAGEEGTIAVRVQPTRPFCLFSQYL
;
A
#
# COMPACT_ATOMS: atom_id res chain seq x y z
N LEU A 1 6.09 -15.05 -20.74
CA LEU A 1 6.22 -16.01 -19.61
C LEU A 1 5.83 -17.45 -19.96
N SER A 2 5.51 -17.80 -21.21
CA SER A 2 5.15 -19.18 -21.56
C SER A 2 6.32 -20.16 -21.45
N SER A 3 7.54 -19.72 -21.75
CA SER A 3 8.74 -20.58 -21.79
C SER A 3 9.45 -20.79 -20.45
N TYR A 4 9.10 -20.06 -19.39
CA TYR A 4 9.74 -20.15 -18.08
C TYR A 4 8.69 -20.32 -16.97
N LYS A 5 8.95 -21.23 -16.03
CA LYS A 5 8.07 -21.53 -14.89
C LYS A 5 8.81 -21.26 -13.57
N PHE A 6 8.09 -20.72 -12.58
CA PHE A 6 8.64 -20.34 -11.28
C PHE A 6 7.90 -21.08 -10.15
N PRO A 7 8.06 -22.41 -10.02
CA PRO A 7 7.27 -23.22 -9.08
C PRO A 7 7.46 -22.80 -7.60
N SER A 8 8.62 -22.22 -7.29
CA SER A 8 8.98 -21.71 -5.96
C SER A 8 8.44 -20.32 -5.66
N LEU A 9 7.95 -19.57 -6.66
CA LEU A 9 7.39 -18.23 -6.44
C LEU A 9 5.99 -18.37 -5.83
N LYS A 10 5.77 -17.72 -4.67
CA LYS A 10 4.51 -17.86 -3.90
C LYS A 10 3.80 -16.54 -3.61
N HIS A 11 4.50 -15.42 -3.64
CA HIS A 11 3.95 -14.12 -3.25
C HIS A 11 4.69 -13.02 -4.01
N CYS A 12 3.93 -12.12 -4.62
CA CYS A 12 4.45 -11.02 -5.42
C CYS A 12 3.94 -9.71 -4.82
N VAL A 13 4.83 -8.75 -4.64
CA VAL A 13 4.52 -7.42 -4.13
C VAL A 13 4.95 -6.36 -5.12
N THR A 14 4.33 -5.19 -5.07
CA THR A 14 4.74 -4.00 -5.86
C THR A 14 4.58 -2.74 -5.02
N GLY A 15 5.25 -1.66 -5.42
CA GLY A 15 5.13 -0.35 -4.81
C GLY A 15 5.91 0.70 -5.59
N GLY A 16 5.72 1.98 -5.24
CA GLY A 16 6.38 3.13 -5.89
C GLY A 16 5.54 3.83 -6.95
N GLU A 17 4.69 3.09 -7.66
CA GLU A 17 3.68 3.64 -8.58
C GLU A 17 2.35 2.90 -8.44
N ALA A 18 1.27 3.53 -8.92
CA ALA A 18 -0.06 2.93 -8.89
C ALA A 18 -0.11 1.68 -9.79
N LEU A 19 -0.53 0.54 -9.22
CA LEU A 19 -0.63 -0.71 -9.96
C LEU A 19 -1.80 -0.64 -10.98
N ASN A 20 -1.45 -0.63 -12.26
CA ASN A 20 -2.43 -0.72 -13.33
C ASN A 20 -3.23 -2.04 -13.24
N PRO A 21 -4.58 -2.00 -13.18
CA PRO A 21 -5.43 -3.20 -13.13
C PRO A 21 -5.17 -4.21 -14.25
N GLU A 22 -4.78 -3.74 -15.44
CA GLU A 22 -4.45 -4.61 -16.58
C GLU A 22 -3.17 -5.43 -16.31
N VAL A 23 -2.17 -4.84 -15.66
CA VAL A 23 -0.93 -5.52 -15.26
C VAL A 23 -1.25 -6.60 -14.23
N LEU A 24 -2.06 -6.28 -13.21
CA LEU A 24 -2.52 -7.24 -12.21
C LEU A 24 -3.22 -8.45 -12.86
N ALA A 25 -4.15 -8.20 -13.78
CA ALA A 25 -4.89 -9.25 -14.47
C ALA A 25 -3.98 -10.13 -15.35
N LYS A 26 -3.10 -9.52 -16.16
CA LYS A 26 -2.14 -10.25 -17.02
C LYS A 26 -1.18 -11.10 -16.19
N TRP A 27 -0.70 -10.57 -15.06
CA TRP A 27 0.18 -11.33 -14.16
C TRP A 27 -0.52 -12.56 -13.59
N LYS A 28 -1.77 -12.40 -13.12
CA LYS A 28 -2.57 -13.50 -12.58
C LYS A 28 -2.81 -14.59 -13.62
N ILE A 29 -3.13 -14.21 -14.87
CA ILE A 29 -3.33 -15.16 -15.98
C ILE A 29 -2.04 -15.94 -16.28
N GLN A 30 -0.88 -15.26 -16.30
CA GLN A 30 0.38 -15.88 -16.72
C GLN A 30 1.06 -16.69 -15.62
N THR A 31 0.87 -16.32 -14.34
CA THR A 31 1.61 -16.90 -13.20
C THR A 31 0.72 -17.62 -12.20
N GLY A 32 -0.60 -17.36 -12.20
CA GLY A 32 -1.52 -17.84 -11.17
C GLY A 32 -1.45 -17.06 -9.85
N LEU A 33 -0.54 -16.09 -9.72
CA LEU A 33 -0.32 -15.31 -8.49
C LEU A 33 -0.94 -13.92 -8.60
N ASP A 34 -1.38 -13.37 -7.47
CA ASP A 34 -1.77 -11.97 -7.37
C ASP A 34 -0.56 -11.08 -7.07
N ILE A 35 -0.65 -9.80 -7.44
CA ILE A 35 0.33 -8.78 -7.03
C ILE A 35 -0.28 -7.98 -5.88
N HIS A 36 0.45 -7.93 -4.77
CA HIS A 36 0.07 -7.21 -3.56
C HIS A 36 0.73 -5.83 -3.55
N GLU A 37 -0.05 -4.79 -3.84
CA GLU A 37 0.43 -3.41 -3.84
C GLU A 37 0.63 -2.88 -2.41
N GLY A 38 1.76 -2.21 -2.20
CA GLY A 38 2.08 -1.43 -0.99
C GLY A 38 2.43 0.01 -1.35
N TYR A 39 2.04 0.93 -0.48
CA TYR A 39 2.28 2.36 -0.59
C TYR A 39 3.08 2.87 0.60
N GLY A 40 4.03 3.74 0.30
CA GLY A 40 5.04 4.24 1.23
C GLY A 40 5.89 5.33 0.62
N GLN A 41 6.74 5.93 1.46
CA GLN A 41 7.69 6.97 1.05
C GLN A 41 9.01 6.79 1.81
N THR A 42 10.06 7.46 1.36
CA THR A 42 11.40 7.45 1.98
C THR A 42 11.35 7.79 3.47
N GLU A 43 10.47 8.69 3.87
CA GLU A 43 10.30 9.22 5.22
C GLU A 43 9.53 8.27 6.16
N THR A 44 8.90 7.24 5.60
CA THR A 44 8.04 6.31 6.33
C THR A 44 8.60 4.90 6.15
N VAL A 45 7.79 3.96 5.70
CA VAL A 45 8.12 2.67 5.09
C VAL A 45 6.90 2.33 4.22
N ALA A 46 6.45 1.09 4.10
CA ALA A 46 5.08 0.80 3.66
C ALA A 46 4.07 1.19 4.76
N ILE A 47 3.24 2.20 4.52
CA ILE A 47 2.18 2.65 5.43
C ILE A 47 0.81 2.06 5.09
N CYS A 48 0.58 1.71 3.82
CA CYS A 48 -0.63 1.01 3.36
C CYS A 48 -0.24 -0.18 2.51
N ALA A 49 -0.95 -1.30 2.61
CA ALA A 49 -0.72 -2.45 1.75
C ALA A 49 -1.96 -3.35 1.59
N ASN A 50 -2.00 -4.06 0.46
CA ASN A 50 -2.82 -5.24 0.28
C ASN A 50 -2.13 -6.45 0.94
N MET A 51 -2.26 -6.58 2.26
CA MET A 51 -1.57 -7.63 3.03
C MET A 51 -2.01 -9.05 2.61
N LYS A 52 -1.14 -10.04 2.86
CA LYS A 52 -1.42 -11.44 2.56
C LYS A 52 -2.73 -11.88 3.26
N GLY A 53 -3.62 -12.52 2.49
CA GLY A 53 -4.94 -12.96 2.97
C GLY A 53 -6.05 -11.92 2.82
N MET A 54 -5.74 -10.66 2.46
CA MET A 54 -6.76 -9.68 2.13
C MET A 54 -7.30 -9.87 0.71
N LYS A 55 -8.59 -9.57 0.53
CA LYS A 55 -9.17 -9.41 -0.81
C LYS A 55 -8.61 -8.15 -1.46
N ILE A 56 -7.90 -8.33 -2.58
CA ILE A 56 -7.36 -7.21 -3.36
C ILE A 56 -8.52 -6.49 -4.05
N LYS A 57 -8.58 -5.16 -3.88
CA LYS A 57 -9.46 -4.27 -4.63
C LYS A 57 -8.59 -3.52 -5.65
N PRO A 58 -8.71 -3.80 -6.96
CA PRO A 58 -7.93 -3.10 -7.98
C PRO A 58 -8.09 -1.58 -7.86
N GLY A 59 -6.97 -0.84 -7.96
CA GLY A 59 -6.94 0.62 -7.79
C GLY A 59 -6.98 1.09 -6.33
N SER A 60 -6.87 0.19 -5.35
CA SER A 60 -6.77 0.53 -3.93
C SER A 60 -5.41 0.18 -3.36
N LEU A 61 -4.82 1.12 -2.62
CA LEU A 61 -3.55 0.96 -1.88
C LEU A 61 -3.65 -0.05 -0.71
N GLY A 62 -4.83 -0.63 -0.48
CA GLY A 62 -5.09 -1.56 0.61
C GLY A 62 -5.43 -0.87 1.92
N LYS A 63 -4.90 -1.36 3.03
CA LYS A 63 -5.18 -0.86 4.38
C LYS A 63 -3.90 -0.44 5.08
N ALA A 64 -4.05 0.41 6.10
CA ALA A 64 -2.96 0.81 6.98
C ALA A 64 -2.20 -0.42 7.54
N VAL A 65 -0.87 -0.38 7.46
CA VAL A 65 0.03 -1.41 7.99
C VAL A 65 0.39 -1.02 9.43
N PRO A 66 0.40 -1.95 10.40
CA PRO A 66 0.87 -1.64 11.75
C PRO A 66 2.34 -1.15 11.73
N PRO A 67 2.70 -0.13 12.54
CA PRO A 67 1.91 0.50 13.60
C PRO A 67 1.18 1.79 13.16
N TYR A 68 1.06 2.07 11.87
CA TYR A 68 0.57 3.35 11.39
C TYR A 68 -0.94 3.50 11.57
N ASP A 69 -1.36 4.61 12.16
CA ASP A 69 -2.72 5.14 12.06
C ASP A 69 -2.77 6.10 10.87
N VAL A 70 -3.17 5.55 9.71
CA VAL A 70 -3.30 6.30 8.45
C VAL A 70 -4.72 6.79 8.31
N GLN A 71 -4.87 8.10 8.05
CA GLN A 71 -6.14 8.79 7.90
C GLN A 71 -6.15 9.60 6.60
N ILE A 72 -7.35 9.93 6.12
CA ILE A 72 -7.54 10.99 5.13
C ILE A 72 -7.94 12.24 5.89
N VAL A 73 -7.26 13.35 5.65
CA VAL A 73 -7.49 14.61 6.36
C VAL A 73 -7.76 15.76 5.39
N ASP A 74 -8.50 16.76 5.88
CA ASP A 74 -8.70 18.04 5.21
C ASP A 74 -7.48 18.98 5.36
N ASP A 75 -7.57 20.17 4.77
CA ASP A 75 -6.52 21.20 4.82
C ASP A 75 -6.24 21.73 6.24
N ARG A 76 -7.11 21.43 7.21
CA ARG A 76 -6.97 21.80 8.62
C ARG A 76 -6.42 20.64 9.46
N GLY A 77 -6.14 19.48 8.84
CA GLY A 77 -5.65 18.27 9.50
C GLY A 77 -6.74 17.47 10.23
N ALA A 78 -8.03 17.78 10.01
CA ALA A 78 -9.12 17.01 10.58
C ALA A 78 -9.45 15.81 9.69
N ALA A 79 -9.75 14.66 10.30
CA ALA A 79 -10.10 13.45 9.54
C ALA A 79 -11.44 13.64 8.82
N VAL A 80 -11.50 13.25 7.55
CA VAL A 80 -12.71 13.34 6.72
C VAL A 80 -13.50 12.01 6.70
N PRO A 81 -14.82 12.04 6.45
CA PRO A 81 -15.62 10.83 6.29
C PRO A 81 -15.17 9.92 5.13
N ALA A 82 -15.55 8.64 5.21
CA ALA A 82 -15.28 7.70 4.14
C ALA A 82 -16.00 8.11 2.84
N GLY A 83 -15.23 8.19 1.74
CA GLY A 83 -15.74 8.58 0.43
C GLY A 83 -15.45 10.04 0.07
N GLU A 84 -14.95 10.84 1.00
CA GLU A 84 -14.45 12.19 0.73
C GLU A 84 -12.95 12.18 0.38
N GLU A 85 -12.57 13.06 -0.54
CA GLU A 85 -11.18 13.25 -0.94
C GLU A 85 -10.44 14.14 0.06
N GLY A 86 -9.16 13.86 0.27
CA GLY A 86 -8.28 14.63 1.14
C GLY A 86 -6.85 14.10 1.08
N THR A 87 -6.03 14.56 2.01
CA THR A 87 -4.61 14.20 2.06
C THR A 87 -4.39 12.95 2.92
N ILE A 88 -3.58 12.00 2.45
CA ILE A 88 -3.12 10.87 3.27
C ILE A 88 -2.20 11.39 4.37
N ALA A 89 -2.55 11.14 5.64
CA ALA A 89 -1.77 11.54 6.79
C ALA A 89 -1.52 10.37 7.75
N VAL A 90 -0.38 10.40 8.43
CA VAL A 90 -0.04 9.47 9.51
C VAL A 90 -0.12 10.22 10.85
N ARG A 91 -0.89 9.69 11.81
CA ARG A 91 -0.93 10.25 13.15
C ARG A 91 0.42 10.05 13.86
N VAL A 92 0.99 11.13 14.38
CA VAL A 92 2.28 11.13 15.09
C VAL A 92 2.19 11.54 16.57
N GLN A 93 0.99 11.91 17.03
CA GLN A 93 0.70 12.25 18.43
C GLN A 93 -0.52 11.47 18.94
N PRO A 94 -0.56 11.07 20.23
CA PRO A 94 0.47 11.33 21.24
C PRO A 94 1.72 10.45 21.07
N THR A 95 1.66 9.42 20.22
CA THR A 95 2.75 8.47 20.02
C THR A 95 3.25 8.53 18.58
N ARG A 96 4.55 8.82 18.40
CA ARG A 96 5.20 8.78 17.08
C ARG A 96 5.49 7.32 16.70
N PRO A 97 5.11 6.86 15.50
CA PRO A 97 5.51 5.54 15.01
C PRO A 97 7.03 5.37 15.02
N PHE A 98 7.52 4.24 15.54
CA PHE A 98 8.97 4.00 15.72
C PHE A 98 9.76 4.00 14.39
N CYS A 99 9.08 3.71 13.29
CA CYS A 99 9.62 3.54 11.94
C CYS A 99 9.51 4.81 11.08
N LEU A 100 9.12 5.94 11.65
CA LEU A 100 9.12 7.23 10.94
C LEU A 100 10.54 7.82 10.96
N PHE A 101 10.96 8.45 9.86
CA PHE A 101 12.22 9.20 9.81
C PHE A 101 12.29 10.24 10.95
N SER A 102 13.51 10.64 11.31
CA SER A 102 13.72 11.56 12.42
C SER A 102 13.36 12.99 12.07
N GLN A 103 13.95 13.50 10.98
CA GLN A 103 13.77 14.86 10.45
C GLN A 103 14.51 15.00 9.12
N TYR A 104 14.20 16.05 8.36
CA TYR A 104 15.08 16.54 7.31
C TYR A 104 16.29 17.27 7.94
N LEU A 105 17.45 17.19 7.28
CA LEU A 105 18.69 17.85 7.73
C LEU A 105 18.68 19.35 7.44
#